data_AF-A0AA39WHX1-F1
#
_entry.id   AF-A0AA39WHX1-F1
#
_cell.length_a   1.000
_cell.length_b   1.000
_cell.length_c   1.000
_cell.angle_alpha   90.00
_cell.angle_beta   90.00
_cell.angle_gamma   90.00
#
_symmetry.space_group_name_H-M   'P 1'
#
loop_
_entity.id
_entity.type
_entity.pdbx_description
1 polymer ?
#
loop_
_entity_poly.entity_id
_entity_poly.type
_entity_poly.pdbx_seq_one_letter_code
_entity_poly.pdbx_strand_id
1 'polypeptide(L)'
;MRFIAPVLALTAGALAAVVPIQVDAELQDRIATTVLSHITGMNERELAQNMTASGDKSLTEMMNRMVANMGPPVQIDQAATAKVDMSRYSAEIDQMTTELSKNISYTGPEPLTHERYRDDADVDWPSCQAALACAFNSLSKVTLQDQLVYLVALQVKYLGSALKVQDQFKSVEGIIQYFIDKGLSQPGQANQYIVCSLIEGIQRGGSIALGQTTDTFGNPSSALFGQYISGISKGLYKERATHDKAFSVALQSAINFGQSKAVSAKLTISVNLSRWLNLMAVFNILAQAEGLLRSVLSLAGGLLGGILSSVLGALLPIGFKVDDFINWIFDVTSPKPLYCLTNAVWDDTKFGSISPNPLTLLADVGTLTKILPAFLKCFNLGCGSP
;
A
#
# COMPACT_ATOMS: atom_id res chain seq x y z
N MET A 1 -67.97 -15.40 -2.30
CA MET A 1 -67.67 -14.31 -1.34
C MET A 1 -66.14 -14.25 -1.21
N ARG A 2 -65.47 -13.41 -2.00
CA ARG A 2 -64.88 -12.09 -1.65
C ARG A 2 -63.67 -12.21 -0.69
N PHE A 3 -62.41 -12.14 -1.19
CA PHE A 3 -61.54 -10.94 -1.41
C PHE A 3 -60.83 -10.50 -0.10
N ILE A 4 -59.50 -10.27 0.10
CA ILE A 4 -58.37 -9.66 -0.64
C ILE A 4 -57.02 -9.99 0.07
N ALA A 5 -55.90 -10.07 -0.65
CA ALA A 5 -54.53 -9.80 -0.19
C ALA A 5 -54.06 -8.44 -0.80
N PRO A 6 -52.90 -7.80 -0.50
CA PRO A 6 -51.94 -7.81 0.63
C PRO A 6 -51.61 -6.36 1.13
N VAL A 7 -50.70 -6.19 2.11
CA VAL A 7 -49.96 -4.92 2.30
C VAL A 7 -48.47 -5.20 2.48
N LEU A 8 -47.73 -4.97 1.38
CA LEU A 8 -46.34 -4.56 1.37
C LEU A 8 -46.22 -3.12 1.90
N ALA A 9 -45.03 -2.80 2.44
CA ALA A 9 -44.47 -1.46 2.72
C ALA A 9 -44.59 -0.92 4.16
N LEU A 10 -43.50 -1.10 4.91
CA LEU A 10 -42.89 -0.12 5.82
C LEU A 10 -41.40 -0.52 5.93
N THR A 11 -40.60 -0.26 4.89
CA THR A 11 -39.68 0.89 4.78
C THR A 11 -38.68 1.00 5.93
N ALA A 12 -37.42 0.66 5.60
CA ALA A 12 -36.20 1.40 5.94
C ALA A 12 -36.29 2.31 7.19
N GLY A 13 -35.88 1.80 8.35
CA GLY A 13 -35.83 2.61 9.57
C GLY A 13 -35.11 1.99 10.78
N ALA A 14 -34.40 0.86 10.63
CA ALA A 14 -33.87 0.12 11.78
C ALA A 14 -32.36 -0.20 11.71
N LEU A 15 -31.56 0.62 11.01
CA LEU A 15 -30.10 0.46 10.90
C LEU A 15 -29.31 1.71 11.34
N ALA A 16 -29.90 2.55 12.20
CA ALA A 16 -29.29 3.78 12.70
C ALA A 16 -29.07 3.80 14.24
N ALA A 17 -28.99 2.63 14.87
CA ALA A 17 -28.52 2.52 16.25
C ALA A 17 -27.32 1.57 16.27
N VAL A 18 -26.17 2.05 15.80
CA VAL A 18 -24.89 1.47 16.21
C VAL A 18 -24.79 1.77 17.71
N VAL A 19 -25.13 0.80 18.54
CA VAL A 19 -24.80 0.83 19.96
C VAL A 19 -23.30 1.09 20.05
N PRO A 20 -22.85 2.12 20.79
CA PRO A 20 -21.42 2.27 21.05
C PRO A 20 -20.97 1.01 21.79
N ILE A 21 -20.27 0.13 21.09
CA ILE A 21 -19.67 -1.05 21.68
C ILE A 21 -18.55 -0.54 22.57
N GLN A 22 -18.82 -0.43 23.87
CA GLN A 22 -17.77 -0.23 24.85
C GLN A 22 -16.96 -1.53 24.91
N VAL A 23 -15.77 -1.47 24.33
CA VAL A 23 -14.75 -2.50 24.54
C VAL A 23 -14.32 -2.38 26.00
N ASP A 24 -14.55 -3.43 26.78
CA ASP A 24 -14.11 -3.51 28.17
C ASP A 24 -12.58 -3.29 28.26
N ALA A 25 -12.16 -2.53 29.26
CA ALA A 25 -10.77 -2.15 29.51
C ALA A 25 -9.86 -3.38 29.66
N GLU A 26 -10.37 -4.49 30.19
CA GLU A 26 -9.62 -5.75 30.29
C GLU A 26 -9.25 -6.32 28.91
N LEU A 27 -10.16 -6.23 27.94
CA LEU A 27 -9.89 -6.70 26.58
C LEU A 27 -8.92 -5.78 25.84
N GLN A 28 -9.01 -4.47 26.03
CA GLN A 28 -8.03 -3.52 25.48
C GLN A 28 -6.63 -3.80 26.04
N ASP A 29 -6.53 -4.06 27.34
CA ASP A 29 -5.26 -4.37 28.01
C ASP A 29 -4.66 -5.70 27.52
N ARG A 30 -5.49 -6.73 27.32
CA ARG A 30 -5.05 -8.02 26.75
C ARG A 30 -4.59 -7.91 25.30
N ILE A 31 -5.30 -7.15 24.46
CA ILE A 31 -4.89 -6.89 23.07
C ILE A 31 -3.57 -6.13 23.06
N ALA A 32 -3.44 -5.07 23.86
CA ALA A 32 -2.22 -4.30 23.93
C ALA A 32 -1.03 -5.11 24.45
N THR A 33 -1.23 -5.95 25.47
CA THR A 33 -0.20 -6.85 26.01
C THR A 33 0.24 -7.87 24.96
N THR A 34 -0.69 -8.46 24.21
CA THR A 34 -0.39 -9.40 23.12
C THR A 34 0.39 -8.71 22.00
N VAL A 35 -0.03 -7.51 21.61
CA VAL A 35 0.62 -6.69 20.58
C VAL A 35 2.03 -6.29 21.03
N LEU A 36 2.21 -5.82 22.28
CA LEU A 36 3.53 -5.48 22.79
C LEU A 36 4.45 -6.69 22.89
N SER A 37 3.96 -7.84 23.38
CA SER A 37 4.72 -9.10 23.42
C SER A 37 5.27 -9.45 22.03
N HIS A 38 4.44 -9.31 21.00
CA HIS A 38 4.83 -9.59 19.62
C HIS A 38 5.83 -8.56 19.07
N ILE A 39 5.67 -7.27 19.41
CA ILE A 39 6.57 -6.19 18.98
C ILE A 39 7.93 -6.29 19.65
N THR A 40 7.98 -6.61 20.94
CA THR A 40 9.22 -6.64 21.73
C THR A 40 9.93 -7.99 21.67
N GLY A 41 9.26 -9.04 21.19
CA GLY A 41 9.74 -10.41 21.26
C GLY A 41 9.78 -10.98 22.68
N MET A 42 9.22 -10.26 23.66
CA MET A 42 9.15 -10.68 25.05
C MET A 42 7.91 -11.53 25.28
N ASN A 43 7.99 -12.51 26.17
CA ASN A 43 6.78 -13.21 26.61
C ASN A 43 5.95 -12.33 27.56
N GLU A 44 4.67 -12.64 27.72
CA GLU A 44 3.72 -11.86 28.55
C GLU A 44 4.22 -11.65 29.99
N ARG A 45 4.98 -12.61 30.54
CA ARG A 45 5.52 -12.56 31.90
C ARG A 45 6.68 -11.57 32.02
N GLU A 46 7.57 -11.54 31.05
CA GLU A 46 8.67 -10.55 30.96
C GLU A 46 8.11 -9.14 30.78
N LEU A 47 7.08 -8.98 29.95
CA LEU A 47 6.44 -7.70 29.70
C LEU A 47 5.77 -7.15 30.98
N ALA A 48 5.02 -8.00 31.70
CA ALA A 48 4.38 -7.64 32.96
C ALA A 48 5.40 -7.25 34.06
N GLN A 49 6.56 -7.93 34.11
CA GLN A 49 7.63 -7.59 35.04
C GLN A 49 8.24 -6.21 34.73
N ASN A 50 8.45 -5.89 33.45
CA ASN A 50 8.98 -4.58 33.05
C ASN A 50 7.99 -3.44 33.29
N MET A 51 6.69 -3.65 33.07
CA MET A 51 5.65 -2.66 33.40
C MET A 51 5.54 -2.42 34.91
N THR A 52 5.69 -3.47 35.72
CA THR A 52 5.71 -3.34 37.18
C THR A 52 6.94 -2.56 37.66
N ALA A 53 8.09 -2.74 37.00
CA ALA A 53 9.34 -2.06 37.35
C ALA A 53 9.35 -0.57 36.99
N SER A 54 8.59 -0.12 35.97
CA SER A 54 8.51 1.30 35.59
C SER A 54 7.59 2.14 36.47
N GLY A 55 6.74 1.51 37.29
CA GLY A 55 5.80 2.21 38.17
C GLY A 55 4.54 2.74 37.47
N ASP A 56 4.37 2.48 36.16
CA ASP A 56 3.18 2.86 35.40
C ASP A 56 2.05 1.86 35.63
N LYS A 57 0.95 2.33 36.24
CA LYS A 57 -0.15 1.44 36.69
C LYS A 57 -1.28 1.25 35.68
N SER A 58 -1.35 2.02 34.59
CA SER A 58 -2.22 1.63 33.46
C SER A 58 -1.75 2.24 32.13
N LEU A 59 -1.76 1.41 31.09
CA LEU A 59 -1.51 1.79 29.70
C LEU A 59 -2.42 2.94 29.23
N THR A 60 -3.64 2.97 29.77
CA THR A 60 -4.69 3.97 29.57
C THR A 60 -4.24 5.39 29.96
N GLU A 61 -3.44 5.55 31.01
CA GLU A 61 -3.00 6.87 31.51
C GLU A 61 -1.95 7.52 30.60
N MET A 62 -1.10 6.70 29.96
CA MET A 62 -0.12 7.15 28.98
C MET A 62 -0.80 7.59 27.68
N MET A 63 -1.80 6.84 27.21
CA MET A 63 -2.54 7.14 25.97
C MET A 63 -3.44 8.39 26.11
N ASN A 64 -4.10 8.57 27.26
CA ASN A 64 -5.01 9.70 27.49
C ASN A 64 -4.30 11.07 27.47
N ARG A 65 -3.03 11.15 27.88
CA ARG A 65 -2.23 12.38 27.78
C ARG A 65 -1.92 12.80 26.34
N MET A 66 -1.82 11.86 25.42
CA MET A 66 -1.51 12.15 24.01
C MET A 66 -2.75 12.64 23.25
N VAL A 67 -3.94 12.15 23.61
CA VAL A 67 -5.21 12.50 22.96
C VAL A 67 -5.70 13.90 23.35
N ALA A 68 -5.43 14.36 24.58
CA ALA A 68 -5.88 15.67 25.08
C ALA A 68 -5.27 16.88 24.35
N ASN A 69 -4.24 16.70 23.52
CA ASN A 69 -3.55 17.76 22.79
C ASN A 69 -4.07 18.00 21.36
N MET A 70 -5.11 17.28 20.91
CA MET A 70 -5.60 17.38 19.53
C MET A 70 -7.03 17.92 19.51
N GLY A 71 -7.19 19.12 18.96
CA GLY A 71 -8.46 19.86 18.91
C GLY A 71 -9.57 19.21 18.07
N PRO A 72 -10.79 19.80 18.06
CA PRO A 72 -11.99 19.14 17.58
C PRO A 72 -12.12 19.11 16.05
N PRO A 73 -12.71 18.05 15.45
CA PRO A 73 -12.86 17.90 14.01
C PRO A 73 -14.15 18.54 13.46
N VAL A 74 -14.08 18.98 12.20
CA VAL A 74 -15.12 19.66 11.43
C VAL A 74 -15.82 18.68 10.46
N GLN A 75 -17.13 18.84 10.27
CA GLN A 75 -17.97 18.04 9.36
C GLN A 75 -18.16 18.70 7.99
N ILE A 76 -18.05 17.95 6.88
CA ILE A 76 -18.62 18.30 5.56
C ILE A 76 -19.01 17.03 4.75
N ASP A 77 -20.05 17.22 3.92
CA ASP A 77 -20.96 16.32 3.21
C ASP A 77 -20.44 15.68 1.89
N GLN A 78 -21.14 14.63 1.41
CA GLN A 78 -20.71 13.67 0.36
C GLN A 78 -21.50 13.73 -0.97
N ALA A 79 -20.91 13.27 -2.09
CA ALA A 79 -21.63 12.58 -3.19
C ALA A 79 -20.77 11.77 -4.20
N ALA A 80 -21.22 10.52 -4.43
CA ALA A 80 -21.18 9.63 -5.62
C ALA A 80 -19.89 8.92 -6.14
N THR A 81 -20.02 7.62 -6.47
CA THR A 81 -18.99 6.73 -7.06
C THR A 81 -19.57 5.83 -8.18
N ALA A 82 -18.78 5.50 -9.21
CA ALA A 82 -19.10 4.60 -10.33
C ALA A 82 -18.21 3.32 -10.37
N LYS A 83 -18.64 2.26 -11.08
CA LYS A 83 -17.94 0.96 -11.24
C LYS A 83 -16.91 0.96 -12.38
N VAL A 84 -15.84 0.17 -12.26
CA VAL A 84 -14.74 0.00 -13.24
C VAL A 84 -14.63 -1.46 -13.71
N ASP A 85 -14.32 -1.69 -15.00
CA ASP A 85 -14.10 -3.01 -15.64
C ASP A 85 -12.60 -3.32 -15.79
N MET A 86 -12.13 -4.32 -15.05
CA MET A 86 -10.71 -4.72 -14.96
C MET A 86 -10.28 -5.74 -16.02
N SER A 87 -11.21 -6.30 -16.82
CA SER A 87 -10.88 -7.37 -17.78
C SER A 87 -10.16 -6.83 -19.03
N ARG A 88 -10.54 -5.64 -19.46
CA ARG A 88 -9.92 -4.89 -20.56
C ARG A 88 -8.44 -4.57 -20.32
N TYR A 89 -8.08 -4.35 -19.05
CA TYR A 89 -6.75 -3.92 -18.62
C TYR A 89 -5.66 -4.99 -18.87
N SER A 90 -5.94 -6.27 -18.60
CA SER A 90 -4.95 -7.33 -18.83
C SER A 90 -4.56 -7.44 -20.31
N ALA A 91 -5.56 -7.32 -21.19
CA ALA A 91 -5.35 -7.44 -22.64
C ALA A 91 -4.54 -6.28 -23.23
N GLU A 92 -4.77 -5.04 -22.77
CA GLU A 92 -4.02 -3.86 -23.24
C GLU A 92 -2.55 -3.92 -22.79
N ILE A 93 -2.25 -4.41 -21.57
CA ILE A 93 -0.87 -4.62 -21.10
C ILE A 93 -0.14 -5.71 -21.90
N ASP A 94 -0.79 -6.84 -22.17
CA ASP A 94 -0.18 -7.93 -22.94
C ASP A 94 0.13 -7.50 -24.39
N GLN A 95 -0.76 -6.71 -24.98
CA GLN A 95 -0.56 -6.12 -26.31
C GLN A 95 0.62 -5.14 -26.32
N MET A 96 0.69 -4.22 -25.34
CA MET A 96 1.79 -3.27 -25.22
C MET A 96 3.14 -3.97 -25.02
N THR A 97 3.19 -4.99 -24.17
CA THR A 97 4.39 -5.79 -23.91
C THR A 97 4.89 -6.48 -25.18
N THR A 98 3.96 -7.03 -25.98
CA THR A 98 4.26 -7.69 -27.25
C THR A 98 4.86 -6.71 -28.26
N GLU A 99 4.30 -5.51 -28.40
CA GLU A 99 4.81 -4.50 -29.35
C GLU A 99 6.16 -3.90 -28.92
N LEU A 100 6.38 -3.70 -27.61
CA LEU A 100 7.68 -3.26 -27.06
C LEU A 100 8.79 -4.28 -27.30
N SER A 101 8.48 -5.57 -27.19
CA SER A 101 9.46 -6.65 -27.39
C SER A 101 9.99 -6.74 -28.83
N LYS A 102 9.19 -6.30 -29.82
CA LYS A 102 9.56 -6.34 -31.24
C LYS A 102 10.53 -5.23 -31.66
N ASN A 103 10.55 -4.11 -30.95
CA ASN A 103 11.22 -2.87 -31.40
C ASN A 103 12.54 -2.55 -30.66
N ILE A 104 12.94 -3.34 -29.67
CA ILE A 104 14.12 -3.04 -28.84
C ILE A 104 15.14 -4.17 -28.93
N SER A 105 16.02 -4.11 -29.95
CA SER A 105 17.25 -4.92 -29.98
C SER A 105 18.27 -4.32 -29.02
N TYR A 106 18.67 -5.06 -27.99
CA TYR A 106 19.65 -4.63 -27.01
C TYR A 106 21.01 -5.26 -27.29
N THR A 107 21.93 -4.47 -27.84
CA THR A 107 23.36 -4.70 -27.72
C THR A 107 23.84 -3.88 -26.53
N GLY A 108 24.16 -4.54 -25.42
CA GLY A 108 24.45 -3.86 -24.15
C GLY A 108 25.55 -2.80 -24.28
N PRO A 109 25.38 -1.58 -23.73
CA PRO A 109 26.43 -0.58 -23.74
C PRO A 109 27.51 -0.86 -22.68
N GLU A 110 28.73 -0.41 -22.97
CA GLU A 110 29.82 -0.31 -22.00
C GLU A 110 29.40 0.50 -20.76
N PRO A 111 29.87 0.14 -19.56
CA PRO A 111 29.54 0.86 -18.33
C PRO A 111 30.02 2.31 -18.39
N LEU A 112 29.10 3.26 -18.22
CA LEU A 112 29.41 4.69 -18.14
C LEU A 112 30.11 4.98 -16.80
N THR A 113 31.23 5.70 -16.85
CA THR A 113 32.04 6.04 -15.67
C THR A 113 31.38 7.11 -14.79
N HIS A 114 31.66 7.00 -13.48
CA HIS A 114 30.98 7.66 -12.36
C HIS A 114 31.02 9.21 -12.34
N GLU A 115 31.87 9.83 -13.16
CA GLU A 115 32.20 11.27 -13.07
C GLU A 115 31.27 12.21 -13.85
N ARG A 116 30.40 11.69 -14.72
CA ARG A 116 29.55 12.52 -15.58
C ARG A 116 28.12 12.76 -15.05
N TYR A 117 27.83 12.35 -13.82
CA TYR A 117 26.47 12.28 -13.27
C TYR A 117 26.07 13.43 -12.32
N ARG A 118 26.93 14.44 -12.13
CA ARG A 118 26.60 15.60 -11.28
C ARG A 118 25.69 16.61 -12.02
N ASP A 119 24.49 16.75 -11.46
CA ASP A 119 23.50 17.83 -11.52
C ASP A 119 22.94 18.32 -12.87
N ASP A 120 23.60 18.16 -14.02
CA ASP A 120 23.12 18.76 -15.29
C ASP A 120 23.14 17.85 -16.53
N ALA A 121 23.63 16.61 -16.43
CA ALA A 121 23.57 15.66 -17.54
C ALA A 121 22.18 14.98 -17.56
N ASP A 122 21.16 15.72 -18.00
CA ASP A 122 19.86 15.21 -18.45
C ASP A 122 20.15 14.14 -19.53
N VAL A 123 20.30 12.87 -19.15
CA VAL A 123 20.19 11.78 -20.13
C VAL A 123 18.72 11.78 -20.55
N ASP A 124 18.48 12.40 -21.70
CA ASP A 124 17.12 12.75 -22.10
C ASP A 124 16.28 11.50 -22.34
N TRP A 125 14.99 11.58 -22.03
CA TRP A 125 14.06 10.50 -22.34
C TRP A 125 13.95 10.35 -23.87
N PRO A 126 13.96 9.12 -24.45
CA PRO A 126 13.94 7.81 -23.79
C PRO A 126 15.33 7.17 -23.61
N SER A 127 16.43 7.86 -23.93
CA SER A 127 17.78 7.28 -23.97
C SER A 127 18.26 6.73 -22.62
N CYS A 128 17.80 7.33 -21.52
CA CYS A 128 18.12 6.91 -20.16
C CYS A 128 17.63 5.49 -19.80
N GLN A 129 16.60 4.99 -20.50
CA GLN A 129 15.97 3.70 -20.21
C GLN A 129 16.91 2.52 -20.46
N ALA A 130 17.78 2.62 -21.47
CA ALA A 130 18.73 1.58 -21.83
C ALA A 130 19.81 1.36 -20.77
N ALA A 131 20.14 2.43 -20.02
CA ALA A 131 21.17 2.45 -18.99
C ALA A 131 20.62 2.37 -17.57
N LEU A 132 19.30 2.21 -17.39
CA LEU A 132 18.63 2.26 -16.08
C LEU A 132 19.02 3.53 -15.30
N ALA A 133 19.06 4.65 -16.03
CA ALA A 133 19.61 5.92 -15.57
C ALA A 133 18.62 7.09 -15.79
N CYS A 134 17.31 6.84 -15.84
CA CYS A 134 16.33 7.91 -15.93
C CYS A 134 16.19 8.61 -14.57
N ALA A 135 16.75 9.80 -14.46
CA ALA A 135 16.63 10.63 -13.26
C ALA A 135 15.21 11.16 -13.08
N PHE A 136 14.88 11.54 -11.85
CA PHE A 136 13.58 12.09 -11.45
C PHE A 136 13.12 13.23 -12.37
N ASN A 137 14.03 14.15 -12.72
CA ASN A 137 13.73 15.31 -13.56
C ASN A 137 13.39 14.91 -15.01
N SER A 138 13.94 13.81 -15.51
CA SER A 138 13.60 13.30 -16.85
C SER A 138 12.25 12.57 -16.80
N LEU A 139 11.99 11.80 -15.74
CA LEU A 139 10.71 11.12 -15.52
C LEU A 139 9.55 12.10 -15.31
N SER A 140 9.77 13.22 -14.63
CA SER A 140 8.71 14.22 -14.38
C SER A 140 8.26 14.98 -15.64
N LYS A 141 9.03 14.90 -16.74
CA LYS A 141 8.70 15.49 -18.04
C LYS A 141 7.83 14.57 -18.91
N VAL A 142 7.65 13.30 -18.54
CA VAL A 142 6.91 12.31 -19.35
C VAL A 142 5.58 11.90 -18.71
N THR A 143 4.65 11.42 -19.54
CA THR A 143 3.30 11.05 -19.11
C THR A 143 3.31 9.80 -18.23
N LEU A 144 2.26 9.59 -17.42
CA LEU A 144 2.14 8.35 -16.65
C LEU A 144 1.99 7.11 -17.54
N GLN A 145 1.43 7.27 -18.75
CA GLN A 145 1.32 6.20 -19.74
C GLN A 145 2.71 5.73 -20.19
N ASP A 146 3.59 6.67 -20.54
CA ASP A 146 4.98 6.39 -20.93
C ASP A 146 5.78 5.78 -19.76
N GLN A 147 5.52 6.26 -18.55
CA GLN A 147 6.10 5.72 -17.33
C GLN A 147 5.64 4.27 -17.05
N LEU A 148 4.35 3.96 -17.26
CA LEU A 148 3.83 2.60 -17.14
C LEU A 148 4.46 1.66 -18.18
N VAL A 149 4.52 2.10 -19.44
CA VAL A 149 5.22 1.40 -20.53
C VAL A 149 6.65 1.05 -20.11
N TYR A 150 7.38 2.03 -19.57
CA TYR A 150 8.75 1.83 -19.13
C TYR A 150 8.84 0.88 -17.93
N LEU A 151 7.95 0.97 -16.94
CA LEU A 151 7.93 0.04 -15.80
C LEU A 151 7.71 -1.42 -16.26
N VAL A 152 6.82 -1.65 -17.23
CA VAL A 152 6.59 -2.98 -17.81
C VAL A 152 7.82 -3.46 -18.57
N ALA A 153 8.43 -2.60 -19.40
CA ALA A 153 9.67 -2.93 -20.12
C ALA A 153 10.84 -3.21 -19.16
N LEU A 154 10.96 -2.44 -18.08
CA LEU A 154 11.95 -2.60 -17.02
C LEU A 154 11.87 -4.01 -16.41
N GLN A 155 10.66 -4.39 -16.03
CA GLN A 155 10.33 -5.68 -15.45
C GLN A 155 10.69 -6.84 -16.38
N VAL A 156 10.21 -6.82 -17.63
CA VAL A 156 10.41 -7.94 -18.56
C VAL A 156 11.87 -8.04 -19.01
N LYS A 157 12.48 -6.91 -19.39
CA LYS A 157 13.78 -6.92 -20.06
C LYS A 157 14.95 -7.06 -19.09
N TYR A 158 14.98 -6.26 -18.02
CA TYR A 158 16.15 -6.19 -17.14
C TYR A 158 15.96 -7.02 -15.88
N LEU A 159 14.77 -6.96 -15.27
CA LEU A 159 14.50 -7.68 -14.03
C LEU A 159 14.19 -9.17 -14.26
N GLY A 160 13.57 -9.51 -15.38
CA GLY A 160 13.21 -10.90 -15.71
C GLY A 160 14.38 -11.76 -16.16
N SER A 161 15.16 -11.25 -17.12
CA SER A 161 16.22 -12.03 -17.77
C SER A 161 17.39 -12.36 -16.82
N ALA A 162 17.89 -11.35 -16.10
CA ALA A 162 19.08 -11.48 -15.27
C ALA A 162 18.75 -11.84 -13.81
N LEU A 163 17.65 -11.30 -13.26
CA LEU A 163 17.36 -11.38 -11.83
C LEU A 163 16.19 -12.30 -11.49
N LYS A 164 15.35 -12.65 -12.47
CA LYS A 164 14.11 -13.46 -12.33
C LYS A 164 13.09 -12.86 -11.36
N VAL A 165 12.90 -11.53 -11.42
CA VAL A 165 11.98 -10.78 -10.54
C VAL A 165 10.97 -9.92 -11.31
N GLN A 166 10.64 -10.30 -12.54
CA GLN A 166 9.82 -9.51 -13.48
C GLN A 166 8.39 -9.21 -13.00
N ASP A 167 7.85 -9.99 -12.08
CA ASP A 167 6.48 -9.83 -11.58
C ASP A 167 6.42 -8.99 -10.29
N GLN A 168 7.55 -8.65 -9.68
CA GLN A 168 7.60 -8.12 -8.31
C GLN A 168 7.17 -6.66 -8.16
N PHE A 169 6.76 -5.99 -9.24
CA PHE A 169 6.36 -4.59 -9.26
C PHE A 169 4.99 -4.35 -9.90
N LYS A 170 4.21 -5.43 -10.13
CA LYS A 170 2.86 -5.36 -10.70
C LYS A 170 1.92 -4.51 -9.85
N SER A 171 2.05 -4.52 -8.53
CA SER A 171 1.26 -3.65 -7.65
C SER A 171 1.49 -2.15 -7.90
N VAL A 172 2.71 -1.76 -8.32
CA VAL A 172 3.03 -0.38 -8.72
C VAL A 172 2.36 -0.05 -10.06
N GLU A 173 2.29 -0.99 -11.02
CA GLU A 173 1.48 -0.82 -12.24
C GLU A 173 0.02 -0.49 -11.90
N GLY A 174 -0.54 -1.15 -10.87
CA GLY A 174 -1.90 -0.87 -10.38
C GLY A 174 -2.11 0.57 -9.89
N ILE A 175 -1.12 1.16 -9.19
CA ILE A 175 -1.17 2.57 -8.78
C ILE A 175 -1.15 3.49 -10.00
N ILE A 176 -0.22 3.26 -10.93
CA ILE A 176 -0.03 4.12 -12.11
C ILE A 176 -1.27 4.06 -13.00
N GLN A 177 -1.79 2.86 -13.23
CA GLN A 177 -3.00 2.67 -14.04
C GLN A 177 -4.18 3.42 -13.43
N TYR A 178 -4.37 3.35 -12.11
CA TYR A 178 -5.45 4.09 -11.48
C TYR A 178 -5.36 5.60 -11.76
N PHE A 179 -4.17 6.19 -11.64
CA PHE A 179 -3.99 7.61 -11.94
C PHE A 179 -4.26 7.92 -13.42
N ILE A 180 -3.88 7.03 -14.33
CA ILE A 180 -4.23 7.15 -15.76
C ILE A 180 -5.75 7.16 -15.94
N ASP A 181 -6.45 6.17 -15.39
CA ASP A 181 -7.90 5.99 -15.57
C ASP A 181 -8.72 7.16 -14.99
N LYS A 182 -8.20 7.83 -13.96
CA LYS A 182 -8.83 9.01 -13.34
C LYS A 182 -8.42 10.33 -13.99
N GLY A 183 -7.65 10.32 -15.08
CA GLY A 183 -7.18 11.53 -15.75
C GLY A 183 -6.19 12.34 -14.92
N LEU A 184 -5.48 11.69 -13.99
CA LEU A 184 -4.45 12.26 -13.12
C LEU A 184 -3.06 12.04 -13.72
N SER A 185 -2.95 11.79 -15.02
CA SER A 185 -1.68 11.47 -15.69
C SER A 185 -0.89 12.68 -16.16
N GLN A 186 -1.37 13.89 -15.87
CA GLN A 186 -0.79 15.11 -16.42
C GLN A 186 0.54 15.44 -15.75
N PRO A 187 1.57 15.84 -16.53
CA PRO A 187 2.80 16.33 -15.97
C PRO A 187 2.63 17.54 -15.04
N GLY A 188 3.48 17.64 -14.03
CA GLY A 188 3.45 18.73 -13.04
C GLY A 188 2.42 18.57 -11.93
N GLN A 189 1.83 17.38 -11.76
CA GLN A 189 0.94 17.06 -10.63
C GLN A 189 1.70 16.31 -9.52
N ALA A 190 1.29 16.50 -8.26
CA ALA A 190 1.96 15.89 -7.11
C ALA A 190 1.95 14.34 -7.15
N ASN A 191 0.90 13.73 -7.67
CA ASN A 191 0.83 12.27 -7.85
C ASN A 191 1.81 11.77 -8.93
N GLN A 192 2.10 12.56 -9.96
CA GLN A 192 3.13 12.23 -10.94
C GLN A 192 4.51 12.19 -10.29
N TYR A 193 4.82 13.13 -9.38
CA TYR A 193 6.09 13.16 -8.64
C TYR A 193 6.28 11.90 -7.78
N ILE A 194 5.20 11.37 -7.20
CA ILE A 194 5.23 10.09 -6.47
C ILE A 194 5.48 8.91 -7.41
N VAL A 195 4.89 8.88 -8.60
CA VAL A 195 5.19 7.82 -9.57
C VAL A 195 6.64 7.92 -10.08
N CYS A 196 7.14 9.13 -10.33
CA CYS A 196 8.52 9.36 -10.76
C CYS A 196 9.52 8.82 -9.73
N SER A 197 9.29 9.07 -8.44
CA SER A 197 10.17 8.54 -7.39
C SER A 197 10.11 7.02 -7.26
N LEU A 198 8.95 6.41 -7.52
CA LEU A 198 8.81 4.95 -7.56
C LEU A 198 9.61 4.35 -8.72
N ILE A 199 9.45 4.88 -9.92
CA ILE A 199 10.15 4.36 -11.11
C ILE A 199 11.65 4.60 -11.03
N GLU A 200 12.09 5.76 -10.53
CA GLU A 200 13.50 6.02 -10.23
C GLU A 200 14.04 5.03 -9.20
N GLY A 201 13.32 4.83 -8.09
CA GLY A 201 13.71 3.87 -7.07
C GLY A 201 13.87 2.44 -7.61
N ILE A 202 12.89 1.97 -8.39
CA ILE A 202 12.88 0.61 -8.95
C ILE A 202 13.99 0.44 -9.99
N GLN A 203 14.14 1.36 -10.95
CA GLN A 203 15.18 1.20 -11.98
C GLN A 203 16.59 1.27 -11.37
N ARG A 204 16.81 2.17 -10.40
CA ARG A 204 18.12 2.35 -9.76
C ARG A 204 18.40 1.19 -8.83
N GLY A 205 17.40 0.71 -8.10
CA GLY A 205 17.47 -0.54 -7.38
C GLY A 205 17.83 -1.73 -8.30
N GLY A 206 17.22 -1.80 -9.47
CA GLY A 206 17.56 -2.81 -10.49
C GLY A 206 19.02 -2.71 -10.95
N SER A 207 19.48 -1.50 -11.30
CA SER A 207 20.87 -1.26 -11.70
C SER A 207 21.88 -1.60 -10.59
N ILE A 208 21.54 -1.28 -9.32
CA ILE A 208 22.33 -1.64 -8.13
C ILE A 208 22.37 -3.17 -7.96
N ALA A 209 21.23 -3.85 -8.07
CA ALA A 209 21.15 -5.30 -7.94
C ALA A 209 21.90 -6.05 -9.05
N LEU A 210 21.96 -5.46 -10.25
CA LEU A 210 22.78 -5.94 -11.37
C LEU A 210 24.29 -5.66 -11.20
N GLY A 211 24.69 -4.93 -10.15
CA GLY A 211 26.08 -4.53 -9.92
C GLY A 211 26.61 -3.50 -10.91
N GLN A 212 25.73 -2.79 -11.63
CA GLN A 212 26.12 -1.81 -12.64
C GLN A 212 26.49 -0.45 -12.03
N THR A 213 25.97 -0.14 -10.84
CA THR A 213 26.15 1.15 -10.18
C THR A 213 25.88 1.05 -8.67
N THR A 214 26.36 2.03 -7.92
CA THR A 214 25.97 2.29 -6.52
C THR A 214 25.21 3.60 -6.35
N ASP A 215 25.03 4.36 -7.42
CA ASP A 215 24.40 5.68 -7.39
C ASP A 215 22.87 5.59 -7.31
N THR A 216 22.30 6.30 -6.34
CA THR A 216 20.87 6.32 -6.01
C THR A 216 20.13 7.54 -6.57
N PHE A 217 20.82 8.50 -7.18
CA PHE A 217 20.33 9.85 -7.51
C PHE A 217 19.78 10.63 -6.31
N GLY A 218 20.22 10.27 -5.09
CA GLY A 218 19.70 10.84 -3.85
C GLY A 218 18.32 10.32 -3.45
N ASN A 219 17.72 9.41 -4.21
CA ASN A 219 16.46 8.76 -3.84
C ASN A 219 16.74 7.60 -2.87
N PRO A 220 16.31 7.70 -1.59
CA PRO A 220 16.63 6.71 -0.58
C PRO A 220 16.02 5.33 -0.88
N SER A 221 14.93 5.28 -1.67
CA SER A 221 14.30 4.02 -2.05
C SER A 221 15.13 3.18 -3.02
N SER A 222 16.03 3.79 -3.79
CA SER A 222 16.89 3.09 -4.76
C SER A 222 17.72 2.00 -4.10
N ALA A 223 18.36 2.31 -2.96
CA ALA A 223 19.15 1.32 -2.22
C ALA A 223 18.26 0.21 -1.61
N LEU A 224 17.07 0.58 -1.12
CA LEU A 224 16.12 -0.38 -0.53
C LEU A 224 15.55 -1.33 -1.58
N PHE A 225 15.16 -0.82 -2.76
CA PHE A 225 14.78 -1.66 -3.88
C PHE A 225 15.93 -2.52 -4.38
N GLY A 226 17.17 -2.02 -4.39
CA GLY A 226 18.34 -2.82 -4.76
C GLY A 226 18.57 -4.00 -3.81
N GLN A 227 18.41 -3.77 -2.50
CA GLN A 227 18.45 -4.85 -1.49
C GLN A 227 17.31 -5.84 -1.69
N TYR A 228 16.09 -5.36 -1.89
CA TYR A 228 14.90 -6.18 -2.16
C TYR A 228 15.07 -7.06 -3.40
N ILE A 229 15.40 -6.47 -4.54
CA ILE A 229 15.62 -7.17 -5.80
C ILE A 229 16.73 -8.23 -5.67
N SER A 230 17.86 -7.86 -5.06
CA SER A 230 18.95 -8.79 -4.80
C SER A 230 18.53 -9.93 -3.87
N GLY A 231 17.71 -9.63 -2.87
CA GLY A 231 17.19 -10.58 -1.89
C GLY A 231 16.28 -11.62 -2.53
N ILE A 232 15.36 -11.21 -3.40
CA ILE A 232 14.50 -12.14 -4.16
C ILE A 232 15.36 -13.02 -5.07
N SER A 233 16.25 -12.40 -5.85
CA SER A 233 17.10 -13.13 -6.81
C SER A 233 17.97 -14.21 -6.13
N LYS A 234 18.37 -13.97 -4.87
CA LYS A 234 19.15 -14.90 -4.03
C LYS A 234 18.28 -15.84 -3.17
N GLY A 235 16.95 -15.77 -3.26
CA GLY A 235 16.03 -16.58 -2.45
C GLY A 235 16.09 -16.29 -0.95
N LEU A 236 16.43 -15.06 -0.56
CA LEU A 236 16.56 -14.65 0.85
C LEU A 236 15.20 -14.44 1.53
N TYR A 237 14.15 -14.16 0.76
CA TYR A 237 12.80 -13.96 1.29
C TYR A 237 11.95 -15.24 1.20
N LYS A 238 12.35 -16.26 1.97
CA LYS A 238 11.60 -17.53 2.06
C LYS A 238 10.25 -17.35 2.76
N GLU A 239 10.21 -16.41 3.69
CA GLU A 239 9.01 -16.08 4.44
C GLU A 239 8.34 -14.85 3.83
N ARG A 240 7.03 -14.95 3.63
CA ARG A 240 6.22 -13.87 3.07
C ARG A 240 6.30 -12.58 3.90
N ALA A 241 6.23 -12.67 5.22
CA ALA A 241 6.31 -11.49 6.08
C ALA A 241 7.63 -10.70 5.88
N THR A 242 8.74 -11.40 5.65
CA THR A 242 10.03 -10.77 5.37
C THR A 242 10.05 -10.11 3.99
N HIS A 243 9.46 -10.78 2.99
CA HIS A 243 9.27 -10.26 1.64
C HIS A 243 8.44 -8.97 1.65
N ASP A 244 7.22 -9.04 2.21
CA ASP A 244 6.24 -7.96 2.21
C ASP A 244 6.75 -6.74 3.01
N LYS A 245 7.48 -7.00 4.11
CA LYS A 245 8.20 -5.97 4.86
C LYS A 245 9.28 -5.27 4.02
N ALA A 246 10.12 -6.02 3.31
CA ALA A 246 11.19 -5.43 2.51
C ALA A 246 10.62 -4.57 1.37
N PHE A 247 9.59 -5.05 0.67
CA PHE A 247 8.91 -4.30 -0.38
C PHE A 247 8.25 -3.03 0.15
N SER A 248 7.46 -3.14 1.22
CA SER A 248 6.70 -2.01 1.79
C SER A 248 7.60 -0.90 2.34
N VAL A 249 8.77 -1.24 2.91
CA VAL A 249 9.76 -0.25 3.35
C VAL A 249 10.32 0.53 2.15
N ALA A 250 10.67 -0.16 1.05
CA ALA A 250 11.14 0.49 -0.17
C ALA A 250 10.06 1.36 -0.81
N LEU A 251 8.82 0.84 -0.91
CA LEU A 251 7.65 1.53 -1.43
C LEU A 251 7.34 2.81 -0.64
N GLN A 252 7.28 2.73 0.69
CA GLN A 252 7.02 3.91 1.54
C GLN A 252 8.14 4.95 1.40
N SER A 253 9.40 4.52 1.31
CA SER A 253 10.54 5.42 1.11
C SER A 253 10.41 6.20 -0.20
N ALA A 254 10.02 5.52 -1.28
CA ALA A 254 9.81 6.14 -2.59
C ALA A 254 8.64 7.15 -2.55
N ILE A 255 7.53 6.78 -1.92
CA ILE A 255 6.36 7.66 -1.76
C ILE A 255 6.75 8.93 -0.99
N ASN A 256 7.45 8.78 0.14
CA ASN A 256 7.90 9.90 0.95
C ASN A 256 8.85 10.83 0.18
N PHE A 257 9.76 10.25 -0.62
CA PHE A 257 10.67 11.02 -1.47
C PHE A 257 9.92 11.78 -2.57
N GLY A 258 8.96 11.15 -3.25
CA GLY A 258 8.15 11.81 -4.26
C GLY A 258 7.28 12.94 -3.67
N GLN A 259 6.70 12.70 -2.49
CA GLN A 259 5.96 13.72 -1.75
C GLN A 259 6.86 14.92 -1.39
N SER A 260 8.07 14.68 -0.89
CA SER A 260 9.00 15.77 -0.55
C SER A 260 9.40 16.57 -1.79
N LYS A 261 9.67 15.90 -2.91
CA LYS A 261 9.93 16.55 -4.21
C LYS A 261 8.75 17.40 -4.68
N ALA A 262 7.51 16.90 -4.52
CA ALA A 262 6.31 17.65 -4.90
C ALA A 262 6.15 18.92 -4.05
N VAL A 263 6.38 18.83 -2.74
CA VAL A 263 6.38 19.98 -1.81
C VAL A 263 7.48 20.98 -2.18
N SER A 264 8.70 20.52 -2.44
CA SER A 264 9.81 21.39 -2.88
C SER A 264 9.50 22.11 -4.20
N ALA A 265 8.80 21.44 -5.12
CA ALA A 265 8.32 22.03 -6.36
C ALA A 265 7.07 22.92 -6.19
N LYS A 266 6.60 23.14 -4.95
CA LYS A 266 5.41 23.94 -4.61
C LYS A 266 4.13 23.44 -5.27
N LEU A 267 4.05 22.14 -5.55
CA LEU A 267 2.85 21.52 -6.10
C LEU A 267 1.80 21.33 -5.00
N THR A 268 0.54 21.58 -5.34
CA THR A 268 -0.57 21.35 -4.42
C THR A 268 -0.83 19.86 -4.24
N ILE A 269 -0.77 19.37 -3.00
CA ILE A 269 -1.28 18.05 -2.65
C ILE A 269 -2.79 18.16 -2.44
N SER A 270 -3.56 17.56 -3.34
CA SER A 270 -5.02 17.55 -3.23
C SER A 270 -5.48 16.77 -2.00
N VAL A 271 -6.70 17.05 -1.53
CA VAL A 271 -7.29 16.31 -0.41
C VAL A 271 -7.36 14.81 -0.71
N ASN A 272 -7.72 14.43 -1.94
CA ASN A 272 -7.80 13.03 -2.35
C ASN A 272 -6.41 12.37 -2.36
N LEU A 273 -5.37 13.06 -2.83
CA LEU A 273 -4.00 12.54 -2.78
C LEU A 273 -3.50 12.39 -1.34
N SER A 274 -3.85 13.33 -0.45
CA SER A 274 -3.54 13.22 0.98
C SER A 274 -4.19 11.99 1.63
N ARG A 275 -5.46 11.71 1.32
CA ARG A 275 -6.14 10.47 1.76
C ARG A 275 -5.45 9.22 1.24
N TRP A 276 -5.06 9.25 -0.03
CA TRP A 276 -4.31 8.14 -0.64
C TRP A 276 -2.95 7.93 0.04
N LEU A 277 -2.22 8.99 0.35
CA LEU A 277 -0.95 8.91 1.09
C LEU A 277 -1.14 8.28 2.48
N ASN A 278 -2.21 8.65 3.20
CA ASN A 278 -2.56 8.03 4.47
C ASN A 278 -2.90 6.54 4.32
N LEU A 279 -3.66 6.16 3.29
CA LEU A 279 -3.89 4.75 2.96
C LEU A 279 -2.57 4.03 2.73
N MET A 280 -1.68 4.57 1.90
CA MET A 280 -0.41 3.91 1.58
C MET A 280 0.46 3.73 2.82
N ALA A 281 0.47 4.71 3.74
CA ALA A 281 1.13 4.56 5.03
C ALA A 281 0.53 3.42 5.86
N VAL A 282 -0.79 3.31 5.95
CA VAL A 282 -1.46 2.17 6.61
C VAL A 282 -1.10 0.87 5.91
N PHE A 283 -1.25 0.78 4.59
CA PHE A 283 -0.93 -0.41 3.80
C PHE A 283 0.48 -0.89 4.10
N ASN A 284 1.47 0.02 4.08
CA ASN A 284 2.85 -0.32 4.36
C ASN A 284 3.09 -0.73 5.82
N ILE A 285 2.41 -0.12 6.79
CA ILE A 285 2.48 -0.56 8.19
C ILE A 285 1.93 -1.98 8.33
N LEU A 286 0.78 -2.27 7.72
CA LEU A 286 0.15 -3.58 7.78
C LEU A 286 0.98 -4.66 7.09
N ALA A 287 1.61 -4.34 5.95
CA ALA A 287 2.52 -5.25 5.25
C ALA A 287 3.78 -5.55 6.10
N GLN A 288 4.33 -4.55 6.80
CA GLN A 288 5.45 -4.74 7.72
C GLN A 288 5.08 -5.55 8.96
N ALA A 289 3.80 -5.53 9.34
CA ALA A 289 3.24 -6.24 10.49
C ALA A 289 2.34 -7.42 10.09
N GLU A 290 2.61 -8.03 8.92
CA GLU A 290 1.74 -9.06 8.31
C GLU A 290 1.45 -10.23 9.26
N GLY A 291 2.45 -10.74 9.97
CA GLY A 291 2.26 -11.84 10.95
C GLY A 291 1.34 -11.48 12.11
N LEU A 292 1.41 -10.24 12.61
CA LEU A 292 0.52 -9.74 13.65
C LEU A 292 -0.89 -9.55 13.09
N LEU A 293 -1.04 -8.97 11.89
CA LEU A 293 -2.33 -8.81 11.23
C LEU A 293 -3.00 -10.17 11.00
N ARG A 294 -2.25 -11.18 10.52
CA ARG A 294 -2.73 -12.55 10.33
C ARG A 294 -3.24 -13.14 11.66
N SER A 295 -2.51 -12.94 12.74
CA SER A 295 -2.91 -13.39 14.08
C SER A 295 -4.21 -12.71 14.55
N VAL A 296 -4.31 -11.38 14.40
CA VAL A 296 -5.50 -10.59 14.76
C VAL A 296 -6.73 -11.04 13.96
N LEU A 297 -6.60 -11.21 12.64
CA LEU A 297 -7.71 -11.64 11.79
C LEU A 297 -8.11 -13.10 12.03
N SER A 298 -7.15 -13.97 12.36
CA SER A 298 -7.44 -15.37 12.70
C SER A 298 -8.22 -15.48 14.01
N LEU A 299 -7.88 -14.66 15.01
CA LEU A 299 -8.64 -14.57 16.26
C LEU A 299 -10.04 -14.00 16.03
N ALA A 300 -10.19 -13.03 15.12
CA ALA A 300 -11.49 -12.45 14.76
C ALA A 300 -12.39 -13.45 14.01
N GLY A 301 -11.82 -14.33 13.17
CA GLY A 301 -12.55 -15.35 12.42
C GLY A 301 -12.83 -16.65 13.21
N GLY A 302 -12.16 -16.87 14.34
CA GLY A 302 -12.31 -18.05 15.17
C GLY A 302 -13.47 -17.95 16.19
N LEU A 303 -14.03 -19.12 16.55
CA LEU A 303 -15.07 -19.29 17.59
C LEU A 303 -14.70 -18.72 18.98
N LEU A 304 -13.42 -18.45 19.23
CA LEU A 304 -12.88 -17.98 20.52
C LEU A 304 -12.74 -16.46 20.62
N GLY A 305 -13.01 -15.72 19.54
CA GLY A 305 -12.96 -14.25 19.57
C GLY A 305 -14.20 -13.70 20.27
N GLY A 306 -14.04 -13.00 21.40
CA GLY A 306 -15.13 -12.25 22.05
C GLY A 306 -15.60 -11.05 21.20
N ILE A 307 -15.59 -9.84 21.76
CA ILE A 307 -16.07 -8.59 21.12
C ILE A 307 -15.43 -8.33 19.73
N LEU A 308 -14.20 -8.80 19.48
CA LEU A 308 -13.57 -8.71 18.16
C LEU A 308 -14.32 -9.53 17.09
N SER A 309 -14.91 -10.68 17.43
CA SER A 309 -15.69 -11.48 16.48
C SER A 309 -17.05 -10.84 16.17
N SER A 310 -17.66 -10.13 17.12
CA SER A 310 -18.96 -9.50 16.86
C SER A 310 -18.83 -8.32 15.90
N VAL A 311 -17.75 -7.53 16.01
CA VAL A 311 -17.52 -6.39 15.12
C VAL A 311 -16.85 -6.81 13.82
N LEU A 312 -15.72 -7.52 13.88
CA LEU A 312 -14.99 -7.89 12.67
C LEU A 312 -15.63 -9.10 11.98
N GLY A 313 -16.14 -10.08 12.72
CA GLY A 313 -16.83 -11.24 12.14
C GLY A 313 -18.11 -10.86 11.39
N ALA A 314 -18.78 -9.76 11.76
CA ALA A 314 -19.88 -9.21 10.97
C ALA A 314 -19.43 -8.60 9.63
N LEU A 315 -18.16 -8.18 9.53
CA LEU A 315 -17.57 -7.64 8.30
C LEU A 315 -16.98 -8.74 7.42
N LEU A 316 -16.51 -9.85 8.01
CA LEU A 316 -15.88 -10.95 7.29
C LEU A 316 -16.94 -11.76 6.52
N PRO A 317 -16.76 -11.97 5.21
CA PRO A 317 -17.64 -12.84 4.42
C PRO A 317 -17.69 -14.27 4.97
N ILE A 318 -18.81 -14.95 4.74
CA ILE A 318 -18.90 -16.39 5.02
C ILE A 318 -17.84 -17.12 4.18
N GLY A 319 -17.03 -17.96 4.83
CA GLY A 319 -15.93 -18.67 4.17
C GLY A 319 -14.65 -17.84 3.99
N PHE A 320 -14.56 -16.67 4.62
CA PHE A 320 -13.35 -15.86 4.62
C PHE A 320 -12.15 -16.64 5.17
N LYS A 321 -11.09 -16.72 4.36
CA LYS A 321 -9.79 -17.28 4.76
C LYS A 321 -8.81 -16.13 4.92
N VAL A 322 -8.31 -15.97 6.14
CA VAL A 322 -7.33 -14.93 6.48
C VAL A 322 -6.12 -15.01 5.55
N ASP A 323 -5.64 -16.22 5.30
CA ASP A 323 -4.47 -16.45 4.48
C ASP A 323 -4.68 -15.97 3.04
N ASP A 324 -5.83 -16.28 2.43
CA ASP A 324 -6.16 -15.83 1.07
C ASP A 324 -6.25 -14.30 1.02
N PHE A 325 -6.84 -13.68 2.03
CA PHE A 325 -6.95 -12.22 2.12
C PHE A 325 -5.60 -11.52 2.25
N ILE A 326 -4.79 -11.93 3.22
CA ILE A 326 -3.44 -11.40 3.40
C ILE A 326 -2.61 -11.64 2.14
N ASN A 327 -2.78 -12.83 1.56
CA ASN A 327 -2.02 -13.19 0.39
C ASN A 327 -2.38 -12.36 -0.84
N TRP A 328 -3.66 -12.01 -0.97
CA TRP A 328 -4.13 -11.17 -2.07
C TRP A 328 -3.80 -9.70 -1.85
N ILE A 329 -4.03 -9.16 -0.65
CA ILE A 329 -3.93 -7.72 -0.43
C ILE A 329 -2.49 -7.20 -0.57
N PHE A 330 -1.51 -7.99 -0.12
CA PHE A 330 -0.09 -7.68 -0.24
C PHE A 330 0.56 -8.39 -1.44
N ASP A 331 -0.24 -8.88 -2.40
CA ASP A 331 0.30 -9.48 -3.61
C ASP A 331 0.96 -8.41 -4.49
N VAL A 332 2.29 -8.32 -4.41
CA VAL A 332 3.07 -7.41 -5.25
C VAL A 332 3.13 -7.87 -6.71
N THR A 333 2.77 -9.12 -6.98
CA THR A 333 2.75 -9.76 -8.31
C THR A 333 1.45 -9.53 -9.06
N SER A 334 0.50 -8.83 -8.42
CA SER A 334 -0.78 -8.45 -9.02
C SER A 334 -0.98 -6.94 -8.98
N PRO A 335 -1.47 -6.33 -10.06
CA PRO A 335 -1.85 -4.91 -10.06
C PRO A 335 -3.19 -4.67 -9.35
N LYS A 336 -4.01 -5.71 -9.20
CA LYS A 336 -5.41 -5.60 -8.74
C LYS A 336 -5.54 -5.02 -7.32
N PRO A 337 -4.73 -5.43 -6.31
CA PRO A 337 -4.94 -5.00 -4.93
C PRO A 337 -4.74 -3.49 -4.75
N LEU A 338 -3.58 -2.96 -5.18
CA LEU A 338 -3.29 -1.54 -5.03
C LEU A 338 -4.13 -0.66 -5.97
N TYR A 339 -4.50 -1.14 -7.17
CA TYR A 339 -5.49 -0.45 -8.00
C TYR A 339 -6.81 -0.29 -7.25
N CYS A 340 -7.35 -1.41 -6.74
CA CYS A 340 -8.65 -1.40 -6.07
C CYS A 340 -8.63 -0.56 -4.81
N LEU A 341 -7.61 -0.73 -3.96
CA LEU A 341 -7.46 0.05 -2.73
C LEU A 341 -7.36 1.54 -3.03
N THR A 342 -6.57 1.92 -4.02
CA THR A 342 -6.46 3.31 -4.47
C THR A 342 -7.83 3.86 -4.89
N ASN A 343 -8.59 3.10 -5.69
CA ASN A 343 -9.95 3.48 -6.10
C ASN A 343 -10.94 3.57 -4.92
N ALA A 344 -10.84 2.67 -3.96
CA ALA A 344 -11.72 2.65 -2.80
C ALA A 344 -11.55 3.88 -1.91
N VAL A 345 -10.33 4.41 -1.76
CA VAL A 345 -10.06 5.52 -0.82
C VAL A 345 -10.08 6.90 -1.45
N TRP A 346 -9.93 6.99 -2.77
CA TRP A 346 -9.75 8.28 -3.44
C TRP A 346 -10.86 9.28 -3.13
N ASP A 347 -12.10 8.78 -3.14
CA ASP A 347 -13.30 9.57 -2.88
C ASP A 347 -13.91 9.28 -1.49
N ASP A 348 -13.35 8.35 -0.71
CA ASP A 348 -13.86 8.02 0.62
C ASP A 348 -13.29 8.95 1.70
N THR A 349 -14.13 9.89 2.13
CA THR A 349 -13.80 10.90 3.14
C THR A 349 -13.42 10.29 4.49
N LYS A 350 -13.82 9.05 4.79
CA LYS A 350 -13.50 8.36 6.05
C LYS A 350 -12.00 8.20 6.24
N PHE A 351 -11.25 8.05 5.13
CA PHE A 351 -9.79 7.88 5.15
C PHE A 351 -9.02 9.16 5.48
N GLY A 352 -9.64 10.34 5.34
CA GLY A 352 -9.01 11.61 5.68
C GLY A 352 -8.73 11.78 7.19
N SER A 353 -9.43 11.01 8.03
CA SER A 353 -9.29 11.06 9.50
C SER A 353 -8.28 10.06 10.07
N ILE A 354 -7.69 9.20 9.23
CA ILE A 354 -6.78 8.17 9.70
C ILE A 354 -5.39 8.79 9.91
N SER A 355 -4.91 8.76 11.14
CA SER A 355 -3.52 9.06 11.47
C SER A 355 -2.74 7.74 11.55
N PRO A 356 -1.93 7.39 10.54
CA PRO A 356 -1.18 6.15 10.55
C PRO A 356 -0.06 6.23 11.59
N ASN A 357 -0.28 5.64 12.76
CA ASN A 357 0.77 5.40 13.74
C ASN A 357 1.04 3.89 13.82
N PRO A 358 2.26 3.42 13.47
CA PRO A 358 2.60 2.01 13.47
C PRO A 358 2.33 1.29 14.80
N LEU A 359 2.52 1.99 15.92
CA LEU A 359 2.38 1.42 17.26
C LEU A 359 0.92 1.23 17.67
N THR A 360 0.02 2.07 17.15
CA THR A 360 -1.39 2.06 17.56
C THR A 360 -2.32 1.52 16.50
N LEU A 361 -1.91 1.41 15.23
CA LEU A 361 -2.79 1.05 14.13
C LEU A 361 -3.52 -0.28 14.34
N LEU A 362 -2.80 -1.29 14.84
CA LEU A 362 -3.35 -2.63 15.08
C LEU A 362 -4.07 -2.74 16.43
N ALA A 363 -3.77 -1.86 17.38
CA ALA A 363 -4.46 -1.78 18.66
C ALA A 363 -5.73 -0.92 18.59
N ASP A 364 -5.81 0.00 17.63
CA ASP A 364 -6.95 0.86 17.38
C ASP A 364 -7.99 0.16 16.50
N VAL A 365 -8.88 -0.57 17.18
CA VAL A 365 -10.07 -1.20 16.57
C VAL A 365 -10.91 -0.17 15.79
N GLY A 366 -10.95 1.09 16.22
CA GLY A 366 -11.65 2.17 15.53
C GLY A 366 -11.05 2.48 14.17
N THR A 367 -9.73 2.41 14.03
CA THR A 367 -9.05 2.56 12.73
C THR A 367 -9.21 1.31 11.86
N LEU A 368 -9.06 0.11 12.42
CA LEU A 368 -9.26 -1.14 11.68
C LEU A 368 -10.68 -1.26 11.11
N THR A 369 -11.70 -0.90 11.89
CA THR A 369 -13.11 -0.92 11.44
C THR A 369 -13.42 0.09 10.35
N LYS A 370 -12.65 1.19 10.22
CA LYS A 370 -12.77 2.13 9.10
C LYS A 370 -12.14 1.60 7.82
N ILE A 371 -11.01 0.90 7.94
CA ILE A 371 -10.17 0.51 6.79
C ILE A 371 -10.58 -0.84 6.23
N LEU A 372 -10.84 -1.81 7.11
CA LEU A 372 -11.11 -3.19 6.74
C LEU A 372 -12.27 -3.36 5.75
N PRO A 373 -13.39 -2.59 5.82
CA PRO A 373 -14.45 -2.68 4.83
C PRO A 373 -13.98 -2.38 3.39
N ALA A 374 -13.09 -1.41 3.20
CA ALA A 374 -12.53 -1.10 1.88
C ALA A 374 -11.64 -2.25 1.37
N PHE A 375 -10.80 -2.78 2.25
CA PHE A 375 -9.91 -3.92 1.94
C PHE A 375 -10.71 -5.16 1.58
N LEU A 376 -11.73 -5.50 2.37
CA LEU A 376 -12.61 -6.66 2.14
C LEU A 376 -13.46 -6.50 0.88
N LYS A 377 -13.98 -5.28 0.62
CA LYS A 377 -14.67 -4.99 -0.64
C LYS A 377 -13.76 -5.27 -1.83
N CYS A 378 -12.50 -4.83 -1.75
CA CYS A 378 -11.51 -5.07 -2.79
C CYS A 378 -11.18 -6.55 -2.95
N PHE A 379 -10.96 -7.27 -1.85
CA PHE A 379 -10.72 -8.69 -1.84
C PHE A 379 -11.88 -9.47 -2.48
N ASN A 380 -13.13 -9.16 -2.13
CA ASN A 380 -14.30 -9.83 -2.70
C ASN A 380 -14.49 -9.57 -4.20
N LEU A 381 -14.12 -8.37 -4.68
CA LEU A 381 -14.15 -8.05 -6.11
C LEU A 381 -12.98 -8.68 -6.88
N GLY A 382 -11.82 -8.83 -6.23
CA GLY A 382 -10.58 -9.29 -6.87
C GLY A 382 -10.35 -10.81 -6.83
N CYS A 383 -10.87 -11.50 -5.81
CA CYS A 383 -10.77 -12.96 -5.67
C CYS A 383 -11.91 -13.72 -6.36
N GLY A 384 -12.99 -13.04 -6.77
CA GLY A 384 -14.20 -13.64 -7.32
C GLY A 384 -14.20 -13.93 -8.82
N SER A 385 -13.06 -13.88 -9.51
CA SER A 385 -13.01 -14.20 -10.95
C SER A 385 -11.70 -14.91 -11.28
N PRO A 386 -11.71 -16.26 -11.42
CA PRO A 386 -10.64 -16.97 -12.12
C PRO A 386 -10.48 -16.48 -13.56
#